data_AF-A0ABD3D1I6-F1
#
_entry.id   AF-A0ABD3D1I6-F1
#
_cell.length_a   1.000
_cell.length_b   1.000
_cell.length_c   1.000
_cell.angle_alpha   90.00
_cell.angle_beta   90.00
_cell.angle_gamma   90.00
#
_symmetry.space_group_name_H-M   'P 1'
#
loop_
_entity.id
_entity.type
_entity.pdbx_description
1 polymer ?
#
loop_
_entity_poly.entity_id
_entity_poly.type
_entity_poly.pdbx_seq_one_letter_code
_entity_poly.pdbx_strand_id
1 'polypeptide(L)'
;MLVHKGLKRPGFLKTGHNIVELVFQLIDCVILGAGTRATEGPIVTDKNCEKIHYMAANIYCCGAGTAADTEAVTDMVGLQQKLHLYHTGRESRVGLAEVALHELYDGFQLTISEDLRSEIFSLESHLIYEHEDVSYSRTRIQKYRELRLENERQLDLQYKRTIAEALDNHLTAVQRDHEQISQLAERKIRDDAAREEEAKGKQVQLVERKIRDDAAREEEAKTKKACAEISSYSAEALDNHLTAVQRDHEQISQLVGRKIRDDATREEEAKRKQVQSPGKSLTRASENALKLEKQRSQIYGELSADLSFKESANQDYIRHGHNIGRQIKTISATIENVRTRAEELVKLISDPRLPQSISIQLFAKKMASCCTNQRSSNAIFATSRVIVMVTSKIPLAMDILIAELNRVCIYTVPKHIVYSQEVYRTKDSYLKAIGYTEENGRIWSTDDYIERLSSYMRLYGALVQAEVPGFQNLHGLKEGWSWLARFLNAVPANLYSAVALYSFLEMAGYALYQRYRNQFEKLVGIVARDFLSALKEGGSESRFKMSIQSYIESNQFKKEPEGLQLRGHLLSSHVF
;
A
#
# COMPACT_ATOMS: atom_id res chain seq x y z
N MET A 1 -39.80 -61.88 -14.11
CA MET A 1 -40.45 -63.11 -13.59
C MET A 1 -40.94 -63.00 -12.14
N LEU A 2 -40.13 -62.54 -11.16
CA LEU A 2 -40.54 -62.52 -9.74
C LEU A 2 -41.61 -61.45 -9.39
N VAL A 3 -41.58 -60.29 -10.05
CA VAL A 3 -42.58 -59.22 -9.87
C VAL A 3 -43.99 -59.67 -10.31
N HIS A 4 -44.08 -60.51 -11.34
CA HIS A 4 -45.35 -61.11 -11.79
C HIS A 4 -45.92 -62.14 -10.79
N LYS A 5 -45.11 -62.62 -9.84
CA LYS A 5 -45.53 -63.52 -8.75
C LYS A 5 -45.87 -62.77 -7.46
N GLY A 6 -46.09 -61.46 -7.51
CA GLY A 6 -46.56 -60.66 -6.36
C GLY A 6 -45.47 -60.17 -5.40
N LEU A 7 -44.19 -60.45 -5.69
CA LEU A 7 -43.08 -59.89 -4.92
C LEU A 7 -42.92 -58.39 -5.23
N LYS A 8 -43.23 -57.55 -4.25
CA LYS A 8 -42.97 -56.10 -4.30
C LYS A 8 -41.47 -55.86 -4.44
N ARG A 9 -41.09 -55.05 -5.44
CA ARG A 9 -39.70 -54.67 -5.66
C ARG A 9 -39.21 -53.86 -4.45
N PRO A 10 -38.07 -54.22 -3.83
CA PRO A 10 -37.48 -53.40 -2.77
C PRO A 10 -37.22 -51.98 -3.29
N GLY A 11 -37.38 -50.98 -2.44
CA GLY A 11 -36.96 -49.61 -2.76
C GLY A 11 -35.46 -49.60 -3.05
N PHE A 12 -35.04 -48.92 -4.12
CA PHE A 12 -33.61 -48.77 -4.42
C PHE A 12 -33.07 -47.53 -3.69
N LEU A 13 -32.03 -47.71 -2.88
CA LEU A 13 -31.26 -46.61 -2.32
C LEU A 13 -30.11 -46.32 -3.28
N LYS A 14 -30.03 -45.10 -3.83
CA LYS A 14 -28.90 -44.70 -4.67
C LYS A 14 -27.71 -44.40 -3.75
N THR A 15 -26.84 -45.38 -3.54
CA THR A 15 -25.63 -45.27 -2.69
C THR A 15 -24.48 -44.51 -3.35
N GLY A 16 -24.63 -44.12 -4.63
CA GLY A 16 -23.60 -43.40 -5.39
C GLY A 16 -22.40 -44.24 -5.82
N HIS A 17 -22.38 -45.54 -5.51
CA HIS A 17 -21.32 -46.47 -5.89
C HIS A 17 -21.80 -47.43 -6.99
N ASN A 18 -20.89 -47.79 -7.89
CA ASN A 18 -21.16 -48.71 -9.02
C ASN A 18 -20.76 -50.16 -8.69
N ILE A 19 -20.56 -50.49 -7.42
CA ILE A 19 -20.17 -51.82 -6.92
C ILE A 19 -21.25 -52.27 -5.93
N VAL A 20 -21.68 -53.53 -6.05
CA VAL A 20 -22.72 -54.16 -5.23
C VAL A 20 -22.22 -55.54 -4.82
N GLU A 21 -22.45 -55.90 -3.56
CA GLU A 21 -22.19 -57.22 -3.01
C GLU A 21 -23.50 -57.80 -2.46
N LEU A 22 -23.71 -59.10 -2.68
CA LEU A 22 -24.82 -59.86 -2.13
C LEU A 22 -24.30 -61.08 -1.41
N VAL A 23 -24.58 -61.17 -0.10
CA VAL A 23 -24.23 -62.32 0.73
C VAL A 23 -25.39 -63.30 0.72
N PHE A 24 -25.13 -64.53 0.30
CA PHE A 24 -26.10 -65.62 0.25
C PHE A 24 -25.83 -66.60 1.40
N GLN A 25 -26.50 -66.39 2.53
CA GLN A 25 -26.28 -67.14 3.79
C GLN A 25 -26.62 -68.63 3.71
N LEU A 26 -27.44 -69.06 2.77
CA LEU A 26 -27.85 -70.47 2.65
C LEU A 26 -26.79 -71.37 2.00
N ILE A 27 -25.82 -70.78 1.29
CA ILE A 27 -24.77 -71.50 0.55
C ILE A 27 -23.39 -70.87 0.86
N ASP A 28 -23.29 -70.02 1.89
CA ASP A 28 -22.07 -69.30 2.29
C ASP A 28 -21.31 -68.69 1.09
N CYS A 29 -22.03 -68.04 0.19
CA CYS A 29 -21.51 -67.49 -1.05
C CYS A 29 -21.63 -65.97 -1.10
N VAL A 30 -20.65 -65.31 -1.71
CA VAL A 30 -20.65 -63.86 -1.97
C VAL A 30 -20.71 -63.62 -3.47
N ILE A 31 -21.68 -62.83 -3.93
CA ILE A 31 -21.80 -62.41 -5.32
C ILE A 31 -21.39 -60.94 -5.40
N LEU A 32 -20.35 -60.66 -6.18
CA LEU A 32 -19.88 -59.31 -6.48
C LEU A 32 -20.35 -58.87 -7.87
N GLY A 33 -20.84 -57.64 -7.97
CA GLY A 33 -21.24 -57.02 -9.21
C GLY A 33 -20.71 -55.59 -9.30
N ALA A 34 -20.01 -55.27 -10.38
CA ALA A 34 -19.48 -53.94 -10.61
C ALA A 34 -19.84 -53.43 -12.03
N GLY A 35 -20.14 -52.14 -12.14
CA GLY A 35 -20.33 -51.49 -13.44
C GLY A 35 -19.00 -51.19 -14.11
N THR A 36 -18.91 -51.39 -15.42
CA THR A 36 -17.66 -51.27 -16.22
C THR A 36 -17.21 -49.83 -16.51
N ARG A 37 -18.02 -48.82 -16.16
CA ARG A 37 -17.68 -47.41 -16.44
C ARG A 37 -16.98 -46.76 -15.25
N ALA A 38 -15.86 -46.10 -15.50
CA ALA A 38 -15.17 -45.21 -14.57
C ALA A 38 -15.30 -43.76 -15.02
N THR A 39 -15.47 -42.85 -14.06
CA THR A 39 -15.77 -41.44 -14.31
C THR A 39 -14.87 -40.56 -13.47
N GLU A 40 -14.35 -39.49 -14.06
CA GLU A 40 -13.66 -38.41 -13.37
C GLU A 40 -14.53 -37.15 -13.43
N GLY A 41 -15.25 -36.88 -12.33
CA GLY A 41 -16.26 -35.81 -12.30
C GLY A 41 -17.39 -36.05 -13.32
N PRO A 42 -17.66 -35.11 -14.24
CA PRO A 42 -18.71 -35.28 -15.26
C PRO A 42 -18.28 -36.13 -16.47
N ILE A 43 -17.00 -36.51 -16.58
CA ILE A 43 -16.44 -37.17 -17.76
C ILE A 43 -16.33 -38.68 -17.51
N VAL A 44 -16.73 -39.49 -18.50
CA VAL A 44 -16.44 -40.93 -18.52
C VAL A 44 -15.02 -41.10 -19.05
N THR A 45 -14.07 -41.33 -18.15
CA THR A 45 -12.64 -41.48 -18.44
C THR A 45 -12.31 -42.86 -18.98
N ASP A 46 -12.99 -43.90 -18.48
CA ASP A 46 -12.90 -45.25 -19.02
C ASP A 46 -14.29 -45.89 -19.12
N LYS A 47 -14.59 -46.45 -20.30
CA LYS A 47 -15.87 -47.11 -20.57
C LYS A 47 -15.86 -48.60 -20.16
N ASN A 48 -14.68 -49.22 -20.11
CA ASN A 48 -14.45 -50.65 -19.94
C ASN A 48 -13.42 -50.93 -18.84
N CYS A 49 -13.53 -50.23 -17.71
CA CYS A 49 -12.70 -50.44 -16.54
C CYS A 49 -13.11 -51.75 -15.83
N GLU A 50 -12.15 -52.65 -15.65
CA GLU A 50 -12.28 -53.78 -14.75
C GLU A 50 -12.14 -53.29 -13.30
N LYS A 51 -13.13 -53.62 -12.47
CA LYS A 51 -13.21 -53.13 -11.09
C LYS A 51 -13.13 -54.22 -10.05
N ILE A 52 -13.17 -55.49 -10.45
CA ILE A 52 -13.15 -56.62 -9.52
C ILE A 52 -11.85 -57.36 -9.83
N HIS A 53 -10.88 -57.21 -8.94
CA HIS A 53 -9.55 -57.79 -9.09
C HIS A 53 -9.44 -59.02 -8.20
N TYR A 54 -8.95 -60.12 -8.76
CA TYR A 54 -8.72 -61.35 -8.03
C TYR A 54 -7.47 -61.23 -7.16
N MET A 55 -7.53 -61.65 -5.90
CA MET A 55 -6.35 -61.72 -5.02
C MET A 55 -6.08 -63.15 -4.55
N ALA A 56 -7.10 -63.85 -4.07
CA ALA A 56 -7.02 -65.25 -3.65
C ALA A 56 -8.37 -65.96 -3.85
N ALA A 57 -8.40 -67.28 -3.67
CA ALA A 57 -9.60 -68.09 -3.88
C ALA A 57 -10.83 -67.59 -3.09
N ASN A 58 -10.60 -66.95 -1.95
CA ASN A 58 -11.60 -66.40 -1.05
C ASN A 58 -11.56 -64.87 -0.91
N ILE A 59 -10.76 -64.16 -1.73
CA ILE A 59 -10.55 -62.70 -1.61
C ILE A 59 -10.53 -62.03 -2.98
N TYR A 60 -11.39 -61.03 -3.14
CA TYR A 60 -11.42 -60.12 -4.29
C TYR A 60 -11.33 -58.68 -3.81
N CYS A 61 -10.65 -57.84 -4.56
CA CYS A 61 -10.53 -56.40 -4.30
C CYS A 61 -11.35 -55.61 -5.32
N CYS A 62 -12.11 -54.61 -4.86
CA CYS A 62 -12.91 -53.78 -5.75
C CYS A 62 -12.32 -52.36 -5.89
N GLY A 63 -11.95 -51.99 -7.12
CA GLY A 63 -11.45 -50.65 -7.46
C GLY A 63 -12.57 -49.62 -7.59
N ALA A 64 -12.47 -48.51 -6.85
CA ALA A 64 -13.42 -47.40 -6.92
C ALA A 64 -12.86 -46.25 -7.77
N GLY A 65 -13.41 -46.05 -8.97
CA GLY A 65 -13.04 -44.95 -9.87
C GLY A 65 -12.03 -45.36 -10.94
N THR A 66 -11.25 -44.40 -11.43
CA THR A 66 -10.08 -44.65 -12.29
C THR A 66 -8.82 -44.61 -11.44
N ALA A 67 -8.17 -45.75 -11.27
CA ALA A 67 -6.88 -45.83 -10.61
C ALA A 67 -5.98 -46.74 -11.44
N ALA A 68 -4.98 -46.13 -12.08
CA ALA A 68 -4.13 -46.77 -13.08
C ALA A 68 -3.35 -47.97 -12.53
N ASP A 69 -2.92 -47.90 -11.28
CA ASP A 69 -2.04 -48.91 -10.68
C ASP A 69 -2.79 -49.99 -9.88
N THR A 70 -4.12 -49.93 -9.83
CA THR A 70 -4.93 -50.81 -8.98
C THR A 70 -4.67 -52.28 -9.29
N GLU A 71 -4.68 -52.63 -10.57
CA GLU A 71 -4.46 -53.98 -11.06
C GLU A 71 -3.08 -54.50 -10.62
N ALA A 72 -2.02 -53.74 -10.92
CA ALA A 72 -0.65 -54.10 -10.56
C ALA A 72 -0.44 -54.25 -9.05
N VAL A 73 -1.04 -53.36 -8.24
CA VAL A 73 -0.97 -53.44 -6.77
C VAL A 73 -1.73 -54.66 -6.26
N THR A 74 -2.93 -54.93 -6.77
CA THR A 74 -3.71 -56.09 -6.35
C THR A 74 -3.05 -57.40 -6.76
N ASP A 75 -2.42 -57.46 -7.94
CA ASP A 75 -1.68 -58.62 -8.42
C ASP A 75 -0.45 -58.88 -7.55
N MET A 76 0.29 -57.83 -7.18
CA MET A 76 1.45 -57.95 -6.30
C MET A 76 1.04 -58.55 -4.94
N VAL A 77 -0.01 -58.03 -4.33
CA VAL A 77 -0.50 -58.55 -3.04
C VAL A 77 -1.08 -59.96 -3.20
N GLY A 78 -1.78 -60.24 -4.31
CA GLY A 78 -2.27 -61.59 -4.63
C GLY A 78 -1.15 -62.61 -4.75
N LEU A 79 -0.03 -62.24 -5.38
CA LEU A 79 1.17 -63.08 -5.46
C LEU A 79 1.82 -63.29 -4.08
N GLN A 80 1.91 -62.26 -3.25
CA GLN A 80 2.40 -62.39 -1.86
C GLN A 80 1.52 -63.34 -1.03
N GLN A 81 0.20 -63.25 -1.17
CA GLN A 81 -0.73 -64.16 -0.51
C GLN A 81 -0.57 -65.59 -1.01
N LYS A 82 -0.39 -65.78 -2.31
CA LYS A 82 -0.17 -67.10 -2.91
C LYS A 82 1.13 -67.73 -2.40
N LEU A 83 2.20 -66.94 -2.27
CA LEU A 83 3.46 -67.38 -1.67
C LEU A 83 3.28 -67.77 -0.18
N HIS A 84 2.53 -66.96 0.57
CA HIS A 84 2.24 -67.24 1.98
C HIS A 84 1.42 -68.54 2.15
N LEU A 85 0.44 -68.77 1.28
CA LEU A 85 -0.32 -70.02 1.22
C LEU A 85 0.59 -71.21 0.93
N TYR A 86 1.48 -71.12 -0.06
CA TYR A 86 2.45 -72.19 -0.37
C TYR A 86 3.39 -72.49 0.80
N HIS A 87 3.83 -71.46 1.53
CA HIS A 87 4.76 -71.62 2.64
C HIS A 87 4.10 -72.19 3.90
N THR A 88 2.89 -71.73 4.23
CA THR A 88 2.22 -72.06 5.50
C THR A 88 1.18 -73.17 5.39
N GLY A 89 0.72 -73.49 4.17
CA GLY A 89 -0.40 -74.40 3.92
C GLY A 89 -1.75 -73.87 4.45
N ARG A 90 -1.84 -72.60 4.84
CA ARG A 90 -3.06 -71.98 5.40
C ARG A 90 -3.70 -71.05 4.39
N GLU A 91 -5.04 -71.05 4.36
CA GLU A 91 -5.81 -70.14 3.51
C GLU A 91 -5.54 -68.67 3.84
N SER A 92 -5.50 -67.85 2.79
CA SER A 92 -5.32 -66.41 2.88
C SER A 92 -6.46 -65.75 3.66
N ARG A 93 -6.13 -64.85 4.57
CA ARG A 93 -7.12 -64.06 5.33
C ARG A 93 -7.16 -62.63 4.84
N VAL A 94 -8.34 -62.01 4.87
CA VAL A 94 -8.53 -60.61 4.45
C VAL A 94 -7.61 -59.67 5.22
N GLY A 95 -7.46 -59.85 6.54
CA GLY A 95 -6.56 -59.03 7.35
C GLY A 95 -5.08 -59.11 6.93
N LEU A 96 -4.63 -60.22 6.34
CA LEU A 96 -3.27 -60.30 5.78
C LEU A 96 -3.14 -59.49 4.48
N ALA A 97 -4.18 -59.49 3.64
CA ALA A 97 -4.25 -58.64 2.44
C ALA A 97 -4.23 -57.16 2.81
N GLU A 98 -5.03 -56.79 3.81
CA GLU A 98 -5.17 -55.42 4.30
C GLU A 98 -3.84 -54.88 4.83
N VAL A 99 -3.14 -55.66 5.66
CA VAL A 99 -1.82 -55.29 6.18
C VAL A 99 -0.81 -55.14 5.04
N ALA A 100 -0.76 -56.07 4.08
CA ALA A 100 0.15 -55.97 2.94
C ALA A 100 -0.12 -54.73 2.07
N LEU A 101 -1.39 -54.38 1.83
CA LEU A 101 -1.76 -53.15 1.12
C LEU A 101 -1.35 -51.89 1.90
N HIS A 102 -1.53 -51.88 3.22
CA HIS A 102 -1.11 -50.76 4.07
C HIS A 102 0.41 -50.60 4.09
N GLU A 103 1.16 -51.69 4.22
CA GLU A 103 2.63 -51.65 4.19
C GLU A 103 3.17 -51.12 2.85
N LEU A 104 2.59 -51.55 1.73
CA LEU A 104 2.96 -51.04 0.40
C LEU A 104 2.62 -49.55 0.25
N TYR A 105 1.47 -49.12 0.75
CA TYR A 105 1.07 -47.73 0.72
C TYR A 105 2.02 -46.85 1.56
N ASP A 106 2.31 -47.27 2.79
CA ASP A 106 3.20 -46.54 3.69
C ASP A 106 4.62 -46.47 3.12
N GLY A 107 5.12 -47.57 2.56
CA GLY A 107 6.41 -47.61 1.86
C GLY A 107 6.46 -46.63 0.68
N PHE A 108 5.43 -46.61 -0.15
CA PHE A 108 5.33 -45.69 -1.28
C PHE A 108 5.28 -44.22 -0.85
N GLN A 109 4.52 -43.91 0.21
CA GLN A 109 4.45 -42.56 0.79
C GLN A 109 5.81 -42.11 1.33
N LEU A 110 6.56 -43.00 1.96
CA LEU A 110 7.91 -42.71 2.46
C LEU A 110 8.87 -42.40 1.31
N THR A 111 8.92 -43.26 0.28
CA THR A 111 9.79 -43.04 -0.88
C THR A 111 9.51 -41.70 -1.56
N ILE A 112 8.23 -41.40 -1.84
CA ILE A 112 7.85 -40.10 -2.43
C ILE A 112 8.26 -38.95 -1.52
N SER A 113 8.06 -39.09 -0.21
CA SER A 113 8.43 -38.05 0.75
C SER A 113 9.93 -37.81 0.79
N GLU A 114 10.74 -38.85 0.65
CA GLU A 114 12.20 -38.76 0.59
C GLU A 114 12.67 -38.13 -0.72
N ASP A 115 12.09 -38.52 -1.86
CA ASP A 115 12.39 -37.93 -3.16
C ASP A 115 12.06 -36.43 -3.18
N LEU A 116 10.88 -36.05 -2.69
CA LEU A 116 10.48 -34.66 -2.56
C LEU A 116 11.40 -33.87 -1.62
N ARG A 117 11.82 -34.47 -0.49
CA ARG A 117 12.78 -33.83 0.42
C ARG A 117 14.14 -33.60 -0.26
N SER A 118 14.60 -34.57 -1.05
CA SER A 118 15.85 -34.49 -1.79
C SER A 118 15.81 -33.37 -2.84
N GLU A 119 14.72 -33.28 -3.62
CA GLU A 119 14.53 -32.20 -4.59
C GLU A 119 14.44 -30.83 -3.92
N ILE A 120 13.68 -30.71 -2.83
CA ILE A 120 13.56 -29.47 -2.06
C ILE A 120 14.94 -29.04 -1.56
N PHE A 121 15.73 -29.96 -0.99
CA PHE A 121 17.06 -29.66 -0.50
C PHE A 121 18.00 -29.18 -1.61
N SER A 122 17.94 -29.79 -2.80
CA SER A 122 18.70 -29.33 -3.96
C SER A 122 18.30 -27.92 -4.40
N LEU A 123 17.00 -27.62 -4.43
CA LEU A 123 16.48 -26.31 -4.81
C LEU A 123 16.83 -25.24 -3.79
N GLU A 124 16.73 -25.55 -2.49
CA GLU A 124 17.12 -24.64 -1.40
C GLU A 124 18.62 -24.31 -1.47
N SER A 125 19.46 -25.32 -1.75
CA SER A 125 20.90 -25.13 -1.91
C SER A 125 21.22 -24.20 -3.09
N HIS A 126 20.55 -24.38 -4.23
CA HIS A 126 20.70 -23.47 -5.38
C HIS A 126 20.21 -22.05 -5.06
N LEU A 127 19.10 -21.90 -4.33
CA LEU A 127 18.57 -20.61 -3.94
C LEU A 127 19.54 -19.84 -3.04
N ILE A 128 20.17 -20.52 -2.07
CA ILE A 128 21.16 -19.93 -1.18
C ILE A 128 22.36 -19.43 -1.99
N TYR A 129 22.88 -20.26 -2.90
CA TYR A 129 24.01 -19.89 -3.75
C TYR A 129 23.73 -18.64 -4.60
N GLU A 130 22.57 -18.60 -5.28
CA GLU A 130 22.15 -17.43 -6.07
C GLU A 130 21.98 -16.18 -5.20
N HIS A 131 21.42 -16.34 -3.99
CA HIS A 131 21.27 -15.23 -3.06
C HIS A 131 22.62 -14.66 -2.60
N GLU A 132 23.61 -15.51 -2.34
CA GLU A 132 24.97 -15.09 -2.00
C GLU A 132 25.63 -14.34 -3.16
N ASP A 133 25.50 -14.82 -4.40
CA ASP A 133 26.07 -14.15 -5.59
C ASP A 133 25.43 -12.77 -5.83
N VAL A 134 24.11 -12.68 -5.72
CA VAL A 134 23.38 -11.41 -5.83
C VAL A 134 23.78 -10.45 -4.71
N SER A 135 23.92 -10.94 -3.47
CA SER A 135 24.38 -10.13 -2.34
C SER A 135 25.80 -9.60 -2.54
N TYR A 136 26.70 -10.44 -3.04
CA TYR A 136 28.07 -10.07 -3.38
C TYR A 136 28.09 -8.99 -4.48
N SER A 137 27.34 -9.20 -5.56
CA SER A 137 27.21 -8.25 -6.67
C SER A 137 26.62 -6.92 -6.22
N ARG A 138 25.59 -6.94 -5.36
CA ARG A 138 24.98 -5.74 -4.77
C ARG A 138 25.97 -4.94 -3.93
N THR A 139 26.74 -5.63 -3.08
CA THR A 139 27.77 -5.00 -2.24
C THR A 139 28.84 -4.33 -3.10
N ARG A 140 29.25 -4.98 -4.20
CA ARG A 140 30.22 -4.41 -5.15
C ARG A 140 29.69 -3.15 -5.83
N ILE A 141 28.43 -3.16 -6.28
CA ILE A 141 27.77 -1.99 -6.88
C ILE A 141 27.68 -0.84 -5.86
N GLN A 142 27.34 -1.15 -4.61
CA GLN A 142 27.22 -0.15 -3.56
C GLN A 142 28.55 0.54 -3.25
N LYS A 143 29.63 -0.23 -3.11
CA LYS A 143 30.99 0.33 -2.96
C LYS A 143 31.37 1.25 -4.13
N TYR A 144 31.07 0.83 -5.37
CA TYR A 144 31.35 1.66 -6.55
C TYR A 144 30.52 2.96 -6.56
N ARG A 145 29.27 2.90 -6.10
CA ARG A 145 28.40 4.07 -5.96
C ARG A 145 28.93 5.05 -4.92
N GLU A 146 29.33 4.55 -3.75
CA GLU A 146 29.91 5.36 -2.66
C GLU A 146 31.21 6.05 -3.12
N LEU A 147 32.08 5.32 -3.82
CA LEU A 147 33.31 5.87 -4.38
C LEU A 147 33.03 7.00 -5.40
N ARG A 148 32.01 6.86 -6.24
CA ARG A 148 31.60 7.93 -7.18
C ARG A 148 31.08 9.17 -6.45
N LEU A 149 30.22 8.98 -5.44
CA LEU A 149 29.69 10.09 -4.65
C LEU A 149 30.81 10.86 -3.93
N GLU A 150 31.81 10.15 -3.40
CA GLU A 150 32.94 10.80 -2.76
C GLU A 150 33.78 11.59 -3.79
N ASN A 151 34.05 11.03 -4.97
CA ASN A 151 34.73 11.76 -6.04
C ASN A 151 33.97 13.01 -6.48
N GLU A 152 32.65 12.94 -6.62
CA GLU A 152 31.80 14.11 -6.94
C GLU A 152 31.88 15.18 -5.84
N ARG A 153 31.88 14.80 -4.56
CA ARG A 153 32.09 15.74 -3.44
C ARG A 153 33.44 16.42 -3.48
N GLN A 154 34.50 15.68 -3.79
CA GLN A 154 35.85 16.24 -3.91
C GLN A 154 35.93 17.25 -5.06
N LEU A 155 35.31 16.94 -6.20
CA LEU A 155 35.22 17.87 -7.33
C LEU A 155 34.40 19.13 -6.99
N ASP A 156 33.27 18.99 -6.30
CA ASP A 156 32.45 20.13 -5.87
C ASP A 156 33.20 21.03 -4.87
N LEU A 157 33.96 20.44 -3.95
CA LEU A 157 34.84 21.20 -3.03
C LEU A 157 35.93 21.94 -3.78
N GLN A 158 36.57 21.32 -4.78
CA GLN A 158 37.56 21.99 -5.63
C GLN A 158 36.93 23.15 -6.40
N TYR A 159 35.73 22.95 -6.97
CA TYR A 159 35.00 23.98 -7.70
C TYR A 159 34.61 25.16 -6.80
N LYS A 160 34.21 24.90 -5.55
CA LYS A 160 33.93 25.96 -4.57
C LYS A 160 35.18 26.75 -4.20
N ARG A 161 36.34 26.09 -4.07
CA ARG A 161 37.62 26.75 -3.79
C ARG A 161 38.03 27.68 -4.94
N THR A 162 37.93 27.20 -6.18
CA THR A 162 38.29 28.03 -7.35
C THR A 162 37.38 29.25 -7.50
N ILE A 163 36.08 29.11 -7.22
CA ILE A 163 35.16 30.26 -7.17
C ILE A 163 35.57 31.25 -6.07
N ALA A 164 35.89 30.76 -4.87
CA ALA A 164 36.28 31.61 -3.75
C ALA A 164 37.59 32.37 -4.05
N GLU A 165 38.58 31.71 -4.63
CA GLU A 165 39.84 32.33 -5.07
C GLU A 165 39.60 33.40 -6.14
N ALA A 166 38.73 33.11 -7.12
CA ALA A 166 38.37 34.10 -8.15
C ALA A 166 37.67 35.32 -7.55
N LEU A 167 36.80 35.11 -6.56
CA LEU A 167 36.11 36.19 -5.86
C LEU A 167 37.09 37.04 -5.03
N ASP A 168 38.01 36.43 -4.31
CA ASP A 168 39.02 37.12 -3.49
C ASP A 168 39.97 37.97 -4.35
N ASN A 169 40.40 37.42 -5.49
CA ASN A 169 41.18 38.15 -6.48
C ASN A 169 40.43 39.38 -7.01
N HIS A 170 39.14 39.23 -7.33
CA HIS A 170 38.30 40.33 -7.77
C HIS A 170 38.12 41.40 -6.69
N LEU A 171 37.85 41.00 -5.44
CA LEU A 171 37.73 41.92 -4.31
C LEU A 171 39.03 42.70 -4.07
N THR A 172 40.17 42.02 -4.14
CA THR A 172 41.49 42.65 -4.02
C THR A 172 41.76 43.64 -5.15
N ALA A 173 41.35 43.34 -6.38
CA ALA A 173 41.46 44.28 -7.50
C ALA A 173 40.61 45.54 -7.27
N VAL A 174 39.36 45.39 -6.84
CA VAL A 174 38.46 46.52 -6.52
C VAL A 174 39.03 47.38 -5.38
N GLN A 175 39.63 46.77 -4.35
CA GLN A 175 40.29 47.51 -3.28
C GLN A 175 41.46 48.34 -3.78
N ARG A 176 42.32 47.76 -4.63
CA ARG A 176 43.44 48.48 -5.27
C ARG A 176 42.97 49.65 -6.11
N ASP A 177 41.91 49.46 -6.90
CA ASP A 177 41.34 50.53 -7.72
C ASP A 177 40.79 51.67 -6.84
N HIS A 178 40.12 51.33 -5.73
CA HIS A 178 39.62 52.32 -4.78
C HIS A 178 40.75 53.11 -4.10
N GLU A 179 41.83 52.43 -3.70
CA GLU A 179 43.03 53.09 -3.16
C GLU A 179 43.67 54.03 -4.19
N GLN A 180 43.79 53.61 -5.46
CA GLN A 180 44.29 54.46 -6.54
C GLN A 180 43.41 55.70 -6.75
N ILE A 181 42.08 55.53 -6.75
CA ILE A 181 41.13 56.64 -6.85
C ILE A 181 41.29 57.61 -5.68
N SER A 182 41.45 57.09 -4.45
CA SER A 182 41.67 57.91 -3.26
C SER A 182 42.98 58.71 -3.34
N GLN A 183 44.08 58.06 -3.75
CA GLN A 183 45.37 58.73 -3.93
C GLN A 183 45.32 59.82 -5.01
N LEU A 184 44.58 59.58 -6.10
CA LEU A 184 44.36 60.59 -7.15
C LEU A 184 43.52 61.76 -6.65
N ALA A 185 42.50 61.51 -5.82
CA ALA A 185 41.70 62.54 -5.20
C ALA A 185 42.53 63.39 -4.22
N GLU A 186 43.36 62.77 -3.38
CA GLU A 186 44.27 63.48 -2.47
C GLU A 186 45.30 64.35 -3.22
N ARG A 187 45.86 63.84 -4.32
CA ARG A 187 46.78 64.62 -5.17
C ARG A 187 46.09 65.86 -5.76
N LYS A 188 44.86 65.71 -6.27
CA LYS A 188 44.09 66.84 -6.79
C LYS A 188 43.81 67.91 -5.72
N ILE A 189 43.43 67.49 -4.51
CA ILE A 189 43.20 68.43 -3.39
C ILE A 189 44.49 69.18 -3.04
N ARG A 190 45.64 68.49 -3.02
CA ARG A 190 46.95 69.12 -2.74
C ARG A 190 47.34 70.11 -3.83
N ASP A 191 47.15 69.75 -5.10
CA ASP A 191 47.46 70.62 -6.24
C ASP A 191 46.55 71.87 -6.26
N ASP A 192 45.27 71.72 -5.92
CA ASP A 192 44.32 72.84 -5.84
C ASP A 192 44.65 73.77 -4.64
N ALA A 193 45.02 73.20 -3.48
CA ALA A 193 45.49 73.98 -2.33
C ALA A 193 46.78 74.78 -2.63
N ALA A 194 47.72 74.19 -3.37
CA ALA A 194 48.95 74.88 -3.79
C ALA A 194 48.65 76.06 -4.74
N ARG A 195 47.69 75.89 -5.67
CA ARG A 195 47.24 76.99 -6.54
C ARG A 195 46.56 78.10 -5.75
N GLU A 196 45.76 77.77 -4.73
CA GLU A 196 45.17 78.77 -3.85
C GLU A 196 46.21 79.54 -3.03
N GLU A 197 47.23 78.87 -2.50
CA GLU A 197 48.34 79.54 -1.81
C GLU A 197 49.15 80.44 -2.74
N GLU A 198 49.44 80.01 -3.97
CA GLU A 198 50.12 80.84 -4.96
C GLU A 198 49.28 82.06 -5.36
N ALA A 199 47.96 81.89 -5.49
CA ALA A 199 47.02 82.99 -5.73
C ALA A 199 46.98 83.98 -4.55
N LYS A 200 46.93 83.48 -3.30
CA LYS A 200 47.02 84.30 -2.09
C LYS A 200 48.36 85.03 -2.01
N GLY A 201 49.47 84.38 -2.33
CA GLY A 201 50.81 84.98 -2.38
C GLY A 201 50.92 86.09 -3.42
N LYS A 202 50.38 85.89 -4.63
CA LYS A 202 50.30 86.93 -5.66
C LYS A 202 49.40 88.10 -5.23
N GLN A 203 48.30 87.82 -4.53
CA GLN A 203 47.41 88.84 -3.97
C GLN A 203 48.13 89.70 -2.92
N VAL A 204 48.86 89.07 -1.99
CA VAL A 204 49.63 89.77 -0.95
C VAL A 204 50.73 90.63 -1.56
N GLN A 205 51.48 90.11 -2.54
CA GLN A 205 52.50 90.91 -3.25
C GLN A 205 51.90 92.12 -3.97
N LEU A 206 50.69 92.00 -4.52
CA LEU A 206 49.99 93.11 -5.16
C LEU A 206 49.54 94.16 -4.14
N VAL A 207 49.11 93.73 -2.94
CA VAL A 207 48.76 94.62 -1.82
C VAL A 207 50.00 95.32 -1.27
N GLU A 208 51.11 94.62 -1.05
CA GLU A 208 52.37 95.23 -0.60
C GLU A 208 52.93 96.24 -1.61
N ARG A 209 52.81 95.95 -2.92
CA ARG A 209 53.21 96.90 -3.96
C ARG A 209 52.34 98.16 -3.92
N LYS A 210 51.03 98.02 -3.74
CA LYS A 210 50.12 99.17 -3.54
C LYS A 210 50.47 99.98 -2.29
N ILE A 211 50.79 99.33 -1.16
CA ILE A 211 51.20 100.02 0.06
C ILE A 211 52.51 100.80 -0.15
N ARG A 212 53.49 100.26 -0.89
CA ARG A 212 54.73 101.01 -1.21
C ARG A 212 54.47 102.19 -2.14
N ASP A 213 53.61 102.02 -3.14
CA ASP A 213 53.25 103.10 -4.06
C ASP A 213 52.45 104.19 -3.34
N ASP A 214 51.58 103.82 -2.40
CA ASP A 214 50.81 104.77 -1.56
C ASP A 214 51.71 105.47 -0.51
N ALA A 215 52.71 104.78 0.06
CA ALA A 215 53.72 105.41 0.92
C ALA A 215 54.64 106.38 0.17
N ALA A 216 54.98 106.08 -1.09
CA ALA A 216 55.71 107.01 -1.97
C ALA A 216 54.86 108.23 -2.35
N ARG A 217 53.55 108.03 -2.59
CA ARG A 217 52.58 109.13 -2.79
C ARG A 217 52.36 109.94 -1.52
N GLU A 218 52.41 109.33 -0.33
CA GLU A 218 52.35 110.06 0.95
C GLU A 218 53.60 110.89 1.21
N GLU A 219 54.81 110.42 0.87
CA GLU A 219 56.04 111.21 0.94
C GLU A 219 56.05 112.38 -0.07
N GLU A 220 55.52 112.18 -1.29
CA GLU A 220 55.26 113.29 -2.24
C GLU A 220 54.14 114.23 -1.79
N ALA A 221 53.16 113.74 -1.02
CA ALA A 221 52.09 114.57 -0.45
C ALA A 221 52.57 115.35 0.78
N LYS A 222 53.52 114.85 1.56
CA LYS A 222 54.15 115.57 2.69
C LYS A 222 55.02 116.74 2.22
N THR A 223 55.62 116.66 1.04
CA THR A 223 56.39 117.76 0.42
C THR A 223 55.50 118.79 -0.30
N LYS A 224 54.25 118.45 -0.66
CA LYS A 224 53.26 119.38 -1.22
C LYS A 224 52.25 119.95 -0.22
N LYS A 225 52.15 119.41 1.00
CA LYS A 225 51.26 119.89 2.08
C LYS A 225 51.89 120.88 3.07
N ALA A 226 53.14 121.31 2.86
CA ALA A 226 53.74 122.45 3.57
C ALA A 226 53.36 123.83 2.95
N CYS A 227 52.51 123.86 1.92
CA CYS A 227 52.19 125.08 1.15
C CYS A 227 50.69 125.42 1.03
N ALA A 228 49.80 124.84 1.84
CA ALA A 228 48.41 125.32 1.91
C ALA A 228 47.77 124.91 3.24
N GLU A 229 47.94 125.80 4.22
CA GLU A 229 47.31 125.80 5.53
C GLU A 229 45.79 126.07 5.45
N ILE A 230 45.11 125.76 6.56
CA ILE A 230 43.77 126.23 6.99
C ILE A 230 42.58 125.29 6.72
N SER A 231 41.90 124.95 7.84
CA SER A 231 40.51 124.48 7.98
C SER A 231 40.22 123.02 7.58
N SER A 232 39.42 122.22 8.29
CA SER A 232 38.48 122.51 9.37
C SER A 232 37.81 121.19 9.82
N TYR A 233 37.58 121.04 11.13
CA TYR A 233 36.40 120.45 11.82
C TYR A 233 35.77 119.12 11.32
N SER A 234 35.77 118.08 12.17
CA SER A 234 34.61 117.61 12.99
C SER A 234 33.78 116.53 12.24
N ALA A 235 33.20 115.44 12.77
CA ALA A 235 32.84 114.97 14.11
C ALA A 235 32.62 113.42 14.11
N GLU A 236 32.83 112.78 15.27
CA GLU A 236 31.97 111.82 16.01
C GLU A 236 31.21 110.67 15.29
N ALA A 237 31.51 109.39 15.61
CA ALA A 237 30.77 108.46 16.51
C ALA A 237 29.85 107.50 15.70
N LEU A 238 29.48 106.24 16.04
CA LEU A 238 29.48 105.40 17.24
C LEU A 238 29.08 103.93 16.81
N ASP A 239 29.41 102.93 17.65
CA ASP A 239 28.61 101.73 18.05
C ASP A 239 28.19 100.60 17.06
N ASN A 240 28.54 99.32 17.33
CA ASN A 240 27.84 98.28 18.16
C ASN A 240 26.62 97.66 17.44
N HIS A 241 26.23 96.39 17.55
CA HIS A 241 26.65 95.17 18.23
C HIS A 241 25.67 94.06 17.76
N LEU A 242 26.07 92.77 17.91
CA LEU A 242 25.20 91.61 18.28
C LEU A 242 24.22 91.10 17.20
N THR A 243 23.99 89.80 17.00
CA THR A 243 24.12 88.65 17.92
C THR A 243 23.93 87.32 17.19
N ALA A 244 24.51 86.27 17.79
CA ALA A 244 23.91 84.93 18.00
C ALA A 244 23.80 83.96 16.80
N VAL A 245 24.12 82.66 16.88
CA VAL A 245 24.44 81.71 17.99
C VAL A 245 24.95 80.43 17.26
N GLN A 246 26.22 80.01 17.34
CA GLN A 246 26.82 79.00 18.25
C GLN A 246 25.91 77.80 18.60
N ARG A 247 26.15 76.63 18.01
CA ARG A 247 26.96 75.50 18.53
C ARG A 247 26.37 74.76 19.73
N ASP A 248 26.00 73.52 19.41
CA ASP A 248 26.49 72.25 19.98
C ASP A 248 26.29 71.91 21.47
N HIS A 249 25.66 70.74 21.62
CA HIS A 249 26.01 69.59 22.47
C HIS A 249 26.33 69.86 23.95
N GLU A 250 25.56 69.21 24.84
CA GLU A 250 26.06 68.02 25.53
C GLU A 250 25.01 67.29 26.40
N GLN A 251 25.28 65.98 26.56
CA GLN A 251 25.15 65.18 27.79
C GLN A 251 24.03 64.14 28.01
N ILE A 252 24.54 63.07 28.63
CA ILE A 252 24.07 61.72 28.96
C ILE A 252 23.42 61.70 30.36
N SER A 253 22.38 60.89 30.62
CA SER A 253 22.36 59.91 31.75
C SER A 253 21.06 59.07 31.90
N GLN A 254 21.26 57.73 31.93
CA GLN A 254 20.70 56.69 32.84
C GLN A 254 19.21 56.25 32.91
N LEU A 255 19.01 54.92 32.74
CA LEU A 255 18.48 53.91 33.71
C LEU A 255 18.45 52.50 33.03
N VAL A 256 19.46 51.62 33.21
CA VAL A 256 19.53 50.41 34.12
C VAL A 256 18.36 49.42 33.94
N GLY A 257 18.49 48.09 33.70
CA GLY A 257 19.59 47.10 33.60
C GLY A 257 19.00 45.71 33.16
N ARG A 258 19.68 44.93 32.29
CA ARG A 258 20.47 43.66 32.50
C ARG A 258 19.68 42.44 33.06
N LYS A 259 19.85 41.15 32.70
CA LYS A 259 20.73 40.28 31.84
C LYS A 259 20.08 38.85 31.87
N ILE A 260 19.91 38.09 30.78
CA ILE A 260 20.73 37.00 30.16
C ILE A 260 21.15 35.80 31.06
N ARG A 261 20.69 34.57 30.66
CA ARG A 261 21.18 33.16 30.87
C ARG A 261 21.26 32.62 32.30
N ASP A 262 21.06 31.35 32.66
CA ASP A 262 21.03 30.01 32.01
C ASP A 262 19.97 29.15 32.74
N ASP A 263 19.39 28.13 32.09
CA ASP A 263 19.59 26.72 32.47
C ASP A 263 18.85 25.72 31.56
N ALA A 264 19.45 24.56 31.40
CA ALA A 264 19.01 23.46 30.56
C ALA A 264 18.14 22.43 31.33
N THR A 265 17.49 21.57 30.54
CA THR A 265 16.98 20.22 30.84
C THR A 265 15.50 20.04 31.23
N ARG A 266 14.92 19.04 30.55
CA ARG A 266 13.69 18.28 30.80
C ARG A 266 12.37 18.89 30.33
N GLU A 267 12.00 18.54 29.09
CA GLU A 267 10.63 18.07 28.78
C GLU A 267 10.57 17.33 27.42
N GLU A 268 11.53 16.43 27.18
CA GLU A 268 11.25 15.18 26.46
C GLU A 268 10.92 14.13 27.53
N GLU A 269 9.63 13.94 27.84
CA GLU A 269 9.04 12.67 28.37
C GLU A 269 7.60 12.90 28.89
N ALA A 270 6.66 13.12 27.97
CA ALA A 270 5.23 12.99 28.30
C ALA A 270 4.38 12.58 27.10
N LYS A 271 4.72 11.44 26.48
CA LYS A 271 3.78 10.51 25.79
C LYS A 271 4.45 9.19 25.40
N ARG A 272 5.14 8.57 26.37
CA ARG A 272 5.51 7.15 26.36
C ARG A 272 5.22 6.52 27.73
N LYS A 273 3.93 6.43 28.07
CA LYS A 273 3.41 5.48 29.07
C LYS A 273 1.97 5.12 28.70
N GLN A 274 1.79 4.01 27.98
CA GLN A 274 0.68 3.11 28.26
C GLN A 274 1.28 1.71 28.40
N VAL A 275 1.61 1.41 29.66
CA VAL A 275 1.78 0.05 30.14
C VAL A 275 0.38 -0.56 30.28
N GLN A 276 0.32 -1.82 29.86
CA GLN A 276 -0.81 -2.72 29.94
C GLN A 276 -1.44 -2.76 31.34
N SER A 277 -2.77 -2.68 31.37
CA SER A 277 -3.60 -3.37 32.36
C SER A 277 -4.67 -4.15 31.58
N PRO A 278 -5.16 -5.30 32.08
CA PRO A 278 -6.03 -6.19 31.32
C PRO A 278 -7.47 -5.66 31.31
N GLY A 279 -7.71 -4.57 30.59
CA GLY A 279 -9.04 -4.11 30.23
C GLY A 279 -9.54 -4.91 29.04
N LYS A 280 -10.81 -5.35 29.06
CA LYS A 280 -11.47 -6.03 27.93
C LYS A 280 -11.08 -5.35 26.61
N SER A 281 -10.41 -6.10 25.72
CA SER A 281 -10.04 -5.58 24.40
C SER A 281 -11.29 -5.04 23.69
N LEU A 282 -11.33 -3.72 23.48
CA LEU A 282 -12.42 -3.01 22.79
C LEU A 282 -12.50 -3.40 21.31
N THR A 283 -11.39 -3.88 20.75
CA THR A 283 -11.32 -4.42 19.40
C THR A 283 -11.56 -5.92 19.43
N ARG A 284 -12.55 -6.37 18.68
CA ARG A 284 -12.91 -7.77 18.45
C ARG A 284 -12.39 -8.21 17.08
N ALA A 285 -11.30 -8.96 17.07
CA ALA A 285 -10.66 -9.53 15.88
C ALA A 285 -9.75 -10.69 16.28
N SER A 286 -9.43 -11.58 15.33
CA SER A 286 -8.39 -12.59 15.55
C SER A 286 -6.99 -11.96 15.62
N GLU A 287 -6.08 -12.50 16.43
CA GLU A 287 -4.70 -12.00 16.53
C GLU A 287 -3.97 -12.02 15.18
N ASN A 288 -4.19 -13.06 14.38
CA ASN A 288 -3.61 -13.20 13.05
C ASN A 288 -4.07 -12.08 12.11
N ALA A 289 -5.37 -11.73 12.13
CA ALA A 289 -5.90 -10.60 11.36
C ALA A 289 -5.22 -9.26 11.73
N LEU A 290 -5.06 -9.00 13.03
CA LEU A 290 -4.45 -7.76 13.52
C LEU A 290 -2.96 -7.68 13.15
N LYS A 291 -2.24 -8.80 13.18
CA LYS A 291 -0.84 -8.87 12.72
C LYS A 291 -0.72 -8.54 11.23
N LEU A 292 -1.58 -9.15 10.39
CA LEU A 292 -1.61 -8.90 8.94
C LEU A 292 -1.98 -7.45 8.61
N GLU A 293 -2.96 -6.88 9.32
CA GLU A 293 -3.32 -5.47 9.17
C GLU A 293 -2.13 -4.56 9.52
N LYS A 294 -1.45 -4.83 10.63
CA LYS A 294 -0.30 -4.03 11.06
C LYS A 294 0.84 -4.09 10.03
N GLN A 295 1.16 -5.27 9.52
CA GLN A 295 2.18 -5.45 8.49
C GLN A 295 1.83 -4.67 7.22
N ARG A 296 0.60 -4.82 6.71
CA ARG A 296 0.12 -4.09 5.51
C ARG A 296 0.11 -2.58 5.73
N SER A 297 -0.24 -2.12 6.93
CA SER A 297 -0.22 -0.71 7.30
C SER A 297 1.20 -0.13 7.36
N GLN A 298 2.19 -0.93 7.79
CA GLN A 298 3.61 -0.54 7.78
C GLN A 298 4.10 -0.36 6.34
N ILE A 299 3.85 -1.35 5.47
CA ILE A 299 4.23 -1.27 4.04
C ILE A 299 3.58 -0.04 3.38
N TYR A 300 2.29 0.19 3.63
CA TYR A 300 1.60 1.39 3.12
C TYR A 300 2.18 2.69 3.69
N GLY A 301 2.51 2.70 4.98
CA GLY A 301 3.08 3.85 5.69
C GLY A 301 4.44 4.27 5.15
N GLU A 302 5.34 3.30 4.94
CA GLU A 302 6.67 3.50 4.35
C GLU A 302 6.57 4.15 2.96
N LEU A 303 5.63 3.69 2.13
CA LEU A 303 5.38 4.28 0.81
C LEU A 303 4.72 5.66 0.88
N SER A 304 3.91 5.92 1.90
CA SER A 304 3.21 7.21 2.08
C SER A 304 4.09 8.32 2.67
N ALA A 305 5.09 7.97 3.48
CA ALA A 305 6.04 8.93 4.03
C ALA A 305 6.83 9.63 2.92
N ASP A 306 7.16 8.89 1.86
CA ASP A 306 7.77 9.40 0.62
C ASP A 306 6.84 10.35 -0.17
N LEU A 307 5.52 10.29 0.04
CA LEU A 307 4.50 11.04 -0.70
C LEU A 307 4.13 12.38 -0.06
N SER A 308 4.00 12.45 1.26
CA SER A 308 3.53 13.67 1.94
C SER A 308 4.46 14.89 1.70
N PHE A 309 5.74 14.62 1.40
CA PHE A 309 6.72 15.61 0.98
C PHE A 309 6.62 16.02 -0.51
N LYS A 310 5.92 15.23 -1.36
CA LYS A 310 5.93 15.34 -2.84
C LYS A 310 4.55 15.59 -3.49
N GLU A 311 3.43 15.21 -2.84
CA GLU A 311 2.06 15.33 -3.40
C GLU A 311 1.53 16.78 -3.42
N SER A 312 1.86 17.62 -2.43
CA SER A 312 1.27 18.97 -2.33
C SER A 312 1.82 20.00 -3.33
N ALA A 313 2.88 19.67 -4.07
CA ALA A 313 3.58 20.61 -4.95
C ALA A 313 3.68 20.17 -6.43
N ASN A 314 3.39 18.91 -6.77
CA ASN A 314 3.69 18.39 -8.11
C ASN A 314 2.41 18.08 -8.92
N GLN A 315 2.07 19.00 -9.84
CA GLN A 315 0.91 18.96 -10.72
C GLN A 315 0.84 17.69 -11.58
N ASP A 316 1.99 17.04 -11.83
CA ASP A 316 2.08 15.82 -12.63
C ASP A 316 1.52 14.59 -11.91
N TYR A 317 1.66 14.49 -10.58
CA TYR A 317 1.07 13.38 -9.80
C TYR A 317 -0.46 13.42 -9.82
N ILE A 318 -1.04 14.62 -9.74
CA ILE A 318 -2.50 14.80 -9.81
C ILE A 318 -3.01 14.38 -11.19
N ARG A 319 -2.35 14.83 -12.26
CA ARG A 319 -2.69 14.43 -13.64
C ARG A 319 -2.56 12.92 -13.83
N HIS A 320 -1.50 12.32 -13.32
CA HIS A 320 -1.29 10.87 -13.40
C HIS A 320 -2.39 10.10 -12.64
N GLY A 321 -2.74 10.53 -11.43
CA GLY A 321 -3.84 9.97 -10.66
C GLY A 321 -5.20 10.13 -11.35
N HIS A 322 -5.44 11.22 -12.07
CA HIS A 322 -6.64 11.40 -12.90
C HIS A 322 -6.66 10.43 -14.10
N ASN A 323 -5.53 10.18 -14.74
CA ASN A 323 -5.42 9.23 -15.84
C ASN A 323 -5.73 7.81 -15.37
N ILE A 324 -5.11 7.36 -14.27
CA ILE A 324 -5.43 6.06 -13.63
C ILE A 324 -6.92 5.98 -13.30
N GLY A 325 -7.47 7.01 -12.64
CA GLY A 325 -8.88 7.06 -12.28
C GLY A 325 -9.82 6.99 -13.50
N ARG A 326 -9.45 7.63 -14.62
CA ARG A 326 -10.21 7.56 -15.88
C ARG A 326 -10.23 6.12 -16.42
N GLN A 327 -9.09 5.43 -16.42
CA GLN A 327 -9.02 4.05 -16.88
C GLN A 327 -9.86 3.09 -16.04
N ILE A 328 -9.90 3.31 -14.73
CA ILE A 328 -10.72 2.50 -13.83
C ILE A 328 -12.23 2.74 -14.07
N LYS A 329 -12.62 3.99 -14.33
CA LYS A 329 -14.03 4.34 -14.58
C LYS A 329 -14.55 3.81 -15.91
N THR A 330 -13.69 3.54 -16.88
CA THR A 330 -14.06 3.02 -18.21
C THR A 330 -14.02 1.49 -18.31
N ILE A 331 -13.76 0.80 -17.20
CA ILE A 331 -13.85 -0.67 -17.13
C ILE A 331 -15.29 -1.10 -17.40
N SER A 332 -15.50 -1.93 -18.40
CA SER A 332 -16.78 -2.53 -18.74
C SER A 332 -16.70 -4.05 -18.71
N ALA A 333 -17.86 -4.71 -18.59
CA ALA A 333 -17.97 -6.16 -18.43
C ALA A 333 -17.81 -6.95 -19.75
N THR A 334 -16.79 -6.60 -20.53
CA THR A 334 -16.38 -7.34 -21.74
C THR A 334 -14.93 -7.79 -21.60
N ILE A 335 -14.63 -8.97 -22.14
CA ILE A 335 -13.29 -9.58 -22.04
C ILE A 335 -12.22 -8.66 -22.62
N GLU A 336 -12.48 -8.08 -23.79
CA GLU A 336 -11.53 -7.21 -24.49
C GLU A 336 -11.26 -5.91 -23.74
N ASN A 337 -12.30 -5.29 -23.17
CA ASN A 337 -12.13 -4.07 -22.38
C ASN A 337 -11.33 -4.36 -21.10
N VAL A 338 -11.66 -5.43 -20.37
CA VAL A 338 -10.91 -5.84 -19.18
C VAL A 338 -9.43 -6.03 -19.49
N ARG A 339 -9.10 -6.73 -20.58
CA ARG A 339 -7.72 -6.94 -21.01
C ARG A 339 -7.03 -5.61 -21.37
N THR A 340 -7.66 -4.81 -22.22
CA THR A 340 -7.12 -3.52 -22.67
C THR A 340 -6.86 -2.59 -21.49
N ARG A 341 -7.82 -2.46 -20.57
CA ARG A 341 -7.68 -1.58 -19.40
C ARG A 341 -6.62 -2.09 -18.42
N ALA A 342 -6.50 -3.41 -18.23
CA ALA A 342 -5.43 -3.98 -17.43
C ALA A 342 -4.05 -3.66 -18.03
N GLU A 343 -3.86 -3.82 -19.34
CA GLU A 343 -2.61 -3.50 -20.01
C GLU A 343 -2.27 -2.00 -19.93
N GLU A 344 -3.26 -1.12 -20.13
CA GLU A 344 -3.08 0.34 -19.98
C GLU A 344 -2.72 0.72 -18.53
N LEU A 345 -3.34 0.09 -17.53
CA LEU A 345 -3.02 0.33 -16.13
C LEU A 345 -1.61 -0.16 -15.77
N VAL A 346 -1.18 -1.32 -16.26
CA VAL A 346 0.20 -1.80 -16.09
C VAL A 346 1.20 -0.82 -16.70
N LYS A 347 0.92 -0.29 -17.90
CA LYS A 347 1.75 0.73 -18.56
C LYS A 347 1.83 2.02 -17.73
N LEU A 348 0.71 2.50 -17.19
CA LEU A 348 0.69 3.69 -16.35
C LEU A 348 1.45 3.49 -15.03
N ILE A 349 1.30 2.33 -14.39
CA ILE A 349 2.00 2.04 -13.13
C ILE A 349 3.50 1.87 -13.35
N SER A 350 3.90 1.33 -14.51
CA SER A 350 5.30 1.07 -14.86
C SER A 350 5.98 2.21 -15.63
N ASP A 351 5.34 3.39 -15.71
CA ASP A 351 5.91 4.55 -16.41
C ASP A 351 7.19 5.04 -15.69
N PRO A 352 8.37 5.01 -16.34
CA PRO A 352 9.65 5.38 -15.71
C PRO A 352 9.73 6.86 -15.32
N ARG A 353 8.81 7.72 -15.80
CA ARG A 353 8.76 9.15 -15.43
C ARG A 353 8.30 9.36 -13.99
N LEU A 354 7.62 8.38 -13.41
CA LEU A 354 7.11 8.43 -12.05
C LEU A 354 7.68 7.29 -11.20
N PRO A 355 8.00 7.51 -9.92
CA PRO A 355 8.32 6.41 -9.03
C PRO A 355 7.16 5.42 -8.94
N GLN A 356 7.45 4.14 -9.21
CA GLN A 356 6.44 3.07 -9.27
C GLN A 356 5.61 2.95 -7.99
N SER A 357 6.23 3.21 -6.82
CA SER A 357 5.56 3.25 -5.51
C SER A 357 4.37 4.22 -5.48
N ILE A 358 4.54 5.41 -6.06
CA ILE A 358 3.52 6.46 -6.13
C ILE A 358 2.37 6.01 -7.02
N SER A 359 2.68 5.46 -8.20
CA SER A 359 1.67 4.99 -9.15
C SER A 359 0.86 3.82 -8.59
N ILE A 360 1.50 2.90 -7.85
CA ILE A 360 0.82 1.81 -7.13
C ILE A 360 -0.16 2.36 -6.08
N GLN A 361 0.27 3.34 -5.29
CA GLN A 361 -0.59 3.91 -4.25
C GLN A 361 -1.76 4.72 -4.84
N LEU A 362 -1.53 5.48 -5.91
CA LEU A 362 -2.60 6.15 -6.64
C LEU A 362 -3.57 5.13 -7.25
N PHE A 363 -3.08 4.03 -7.82
CA PHE A 363 -3.90 2.92 -8.28
C PHE A 363 -4.79 2.35 -7.17
N ALA A 364 -4.23 2.03 -6.00
CA ALA A 364 -4.98 1.51 -4.87
C ALA A 364 -6.06 2.49 -4.38
N LYS A 365 -5.70 3.77 -4.15
CA LYS A 365 -6.64 4.82 -3.75
C LYS A 365 -7.77 5.01 -4.77
N LYS A 366 -7.46 5.02 -6.07
CA LYS A 366 -8.46 5.20 -7.13
C LYS A 366 -9.35 3.96 -7.30
N MET A 367 -8.82 2.75 -7.15
CA MET A 367 -9.62 1.51 -7.15
C MET A 367 -10.62 1.51 -5.99
N ALA A 368 -10.17 1.80 -4.78
CA ALA A 368 -11.04 1.89 -3.60
C ALA A 368 -12.07 3.03 -3.74
N SER A 369 -11.69 4.18 -4.32
CA SER A 369 -12.64 5.28 -4.57
C SER A 369 -13.65 4.98 -5.68
N CYS A 370 -13.27 4.23 -6.72
CA CYS A 370 -14.17 3.91 -7.82
C CYS A 370 -15.22 2.86 -7.44
N CYS A 371 -14.88 1.91 -6.57
CA CYS A 371 -15.78 0.82 -6.20
C CYS A 371 -17.08 1.30 -5.53
N THR A 372 -17.05 2.44 -4.84
CA THR A 372 -18.25 3.01 -4.21
C THR A 372 -19.26 3.54 -5.24
N ASN A 373 -18.81 3.85 -6.46
CA ASN A 373 -19.66 4.34 -7.55
C ASN A 373 -20.18 3.19 -8.45
N GLN A 374 -19.55 2.01 -8.38
CA GLN A 374 -19.90 0.86 -9.21
C GLN A 374 -20.98 0.01 -8.53
N ARG A 375 -22.23 0.16 -8.96
CA ARG A 375 -23.36 -0.56 -8.34
C ARG A 375 -23.64 -1.94 -8.94
N SER A 376 -23.28 -2.17 -10.20
CA SER A 376 -23.60 -3.43 -10.90
C SER A 376 -22.56 -4.53 -10.62
N SER A 377 -23.04 -5.74 -10.33
CA SER A 377 -22.19 -6.92 -10.09
C SER A 377 -21.25 -7.19 -11.26
N ASN A 378 -21.73 -6.99 -12.49
CA ASN A 378 -20.94 -7.06 -13.74
C ASN A 378 -19.69 -6.16 -13.70
N ALA A 379 -19.85 -4.89 -13.30
CA ALA A 379 -18.74 -3.93 -13.25
C ALA A 379 -17.75 -4.27 -12.13
N ILE A 380 -18.24 -4.78 -10.99
CA ILE A 380 -17.41 -5.19 -9.86
C ILE A 380 -16.57 -6.42 -10.25
N PHE A 381 -17.17 -7.44 -10.88
CA PHE A 381 -16.43 -8.60 -11.38
C PHE A 381 -15.42 -8.21 -12.47
N ALA A 382 -15.79 -7.34 -13.41
CA ALA A 382 -14.84 -6.82 -14.41
C ALA A 382 -13.65 -6.10 -13.74
N THR A 383 -13.92 -5.24 -12.75
CA THR A 383 -12.87 -4.53 -11.99
C THR A 383 -11.99 -5.49 -11.21
N SER A 384 -12.56 -6.53 -10.59
CA SER A 384 -11.79 -7.55 -9.87
C SER A 384 -10.84 -8.33 -10.79
N ARG A 385 -11.27 -8.65 -12.02
CA ARG A 385 -10.41 -9.30 -13.02
C ARG A 385 -9.27 -8.39 -13.47
N VAL A 386 -9.54 -7.09 -13.67
CA VAL A 386 -8.50 -6.09 -13.95
C VAL A 386 -7.48 -6.05 -12.82
N ILE A 387 -7.93 -6.02 -11.56
CA ILE A 387 -7.03 -6.04 -10.39
C ILE A 387 -6.14 -7.28 -10.43
N VAL A 388 -6.69 -8.47 -10.64
CA VAL A 388 -5.90 -9.72 -10.72
C VAL A 388 -4.86 -9.66 -11.85
N MET A 389 -5.23 -9.16 -13.02
CA MET A 389 -4.31 -9.04 -14.15
C MET A 389 -3.17 -8.05 -13.88
N VAL A 390 -3.47 -6.89 -13.29
CA VAL A 390 -2.47 -5.86 -12.94
C VAL A 390 -1.54 -6.36 -11.84
N THR A 391 -2.10 -6.91 -10.76
CA THR A 391 -1.34 -7.33 -9.57
C THR A 391 -0.53 -8.59 -9.81
N SER A 392 -0.95 -9.47 -10.72
CA SER A 392 -0.12 -10.60 -11.17
C SER A 392 1.18 -10.14 -11.87
N LYS A 393 1.17 -8.96 -12.52
CA LYS A 393 2.38 -8.34 -13.10
C LYS A 393 3.15 -7.48 -12.10
N ILE A 394 2.46 -6.90 -11.11
CA ILE A 394 3.03 -6.01 -10.11
C ILE A 394 2.56 -6.48 -8.71
N PRO A 395 3.20 -7.50 -8.11
CA PRO A 395 2.69 -8.15 -6.89
C PRO A 395 2.49 -7.19 -5.71
N LEU A 396 3.39 -6.23 -5.53
CA LEU A 396 3.31 -5.21 -4.48
C LEU A 396 1.98 -4.42 -4.54
N ALA A 397 1.39 -4.26 -5.74
CA ALA A 397 0.13 -3.54 -5.89
C ALA A 397 -1.05 -4.27 -5.21
N MET A 398 -0.98 -5.59 -5.02
CA MET A 398 -2.02 -6.32 -4.27
C MET A 398 -1.98 -5.92 -2.79
N ASP A 399 -0.80 -5.95 -2.15
CA ASP A 399 -0.67 -5.64 -0.73
C ASP A 399 -1.10 -4.20 -0.42
N ILE A 400 -0.76 -3.25 -1.29
CA ILE A 400 -1.17 -1.85 -1.13
C ILE A 400 -2.67 -1.67 -1.35
N LEU A 401 -3.26 -2.38 -2.31
CA LEU A 401 -4.71 -2.35 -2.52
C LEU A 401 -5.46 -2.91 -1.30
N ILE A 402 -5.01 -4.05 -0.77
CA ILE A 402 -5.64 -4.63 0.43
C ILE A 402 -5.39 -3.74 1.66
N ALA A 403 -4.22 -3.12 1.80
CA ALA A 403 -3.96 -2.14 2.85
C ALA A 403 -4.91 -0.94 2.77
N GLU A 404 -5.15 -0.41 1.57
CA GLU A 404 -6.10 0.68 1.35
C GLU A 404 -7.54 0.25 1.68
N LEU A 405 -7.95 -0.97 1.29
CA LEU A 405 -9.25 -1.54 1.64
C LEU A 405 -9.43 -1.70 3.16
N ASN A 406 -8.40 -2.19 3.85
CA ASN A 406 -8.39 -2.31 5.32
C ASN A 406 -8.53 -0.95 6.01
N ARG A 407 -7.92 0.10 5.43
CA ARG A 407 -7.97 1.47 5.93
C ARG A 407 -9.37 2.08 5.78
N VAL A 408 -10.04 1.87 4.65
CA VAL A 408 -11.37 2.44 4.38
C VAL A 408 -12.52 1.59 4.90
N CYS A 409 -12.29 0.30 5.13
CA CYS A 409 -13.30 -0.66 5.59
C CYS A 409 -12.71 -1.66 6.58
N ILE A 410 -13.00 -1.47 7.87
CA ILE A 410 -12.51 -2.35 8.94
C ILE A 410 -12.93 -3.83 8.77
N TYR A 411 -14.06 -4.09 8.12
CA TYR A 411 -14.58 -5.44 7.94
C TYR A 411 -13.83 -6.26 6.88
N THR A 412 -12.98 -5.63 6.07
CA THR A 412 -12.04 -6.37 5.21
C THR A 412 -10.91 -7.05 6.02
N VAL A 413 -10.68 -6.63 7.28
CA VAL A 413 -9.75 -7.22 8.28
C VAL A 413 -10.39 -8.27 9.20
N PRO A 414 -11.68 -8.60 9.03
CA PRO A 414 -12.60 -9.06 10.09
C PRO A 414 -12.35 -8.49 11.48
N LYS A 415 -12.49 -7.16 11.63
CA LYS A 415 -12.47 -6.51 12.95
C LYS A 415 -13.73 -5.69 13.22
N HIS A 416 -14.11 -5.64 14.48
CA HIS A 416 -15.14 -4.74 14.99
C HIS A 416 -14.65 -4.00 16.22
N ILE A 417 -14.93 -2.70 16.28
CA ILE A 417 -14.58 -1.84 17.40
C ILE A 417 -15.85 -1.64 18.21
N VAL A 418 -15.83 -2.03 19.49
CA VAL A 418 -16.95 -1.83 20.40
C VAL A 418 -16.89 -0.39 20.94
N TYR A 419 -18.02 0.29 20.95
CA TYR A 419 -18.11 1.63 21.52
C TYR A 419 -17.79 1.62 23.02
N SER A 420 -16.91 2.52 23.44
CA SER A 420 -16.70 2.87 24.85
C SER A 420 -16.57 4.38 24.99
N GLN A 421 -17.36 4.92 25.92
CA GLN A 421 -17.36 6.34 26.24
C GLN A 421 -16.03 6.80 26.87
N GLU A 422 -15.32 5.91 27.56
CA GLU A 422 -14.01 6.19 28.17
C GLU A 422 -12.93 6.47 27.12
N VAL A 423 -12.98 5.76 25.99
CA VAL A 423 -11.96 5.84 24.93
C VAL A 423 -12.28 6.91 23.90
N TYR A 424 -13.54 6.99 23.47
CA TYR A 424 -13.92 7.85 22.35
C TYR A 424 -14.41 9.23 22.80
N ARG A 425 -14.81 9.41 24.07
CA ARG A 425 -15.42 10.64 24.64
C ARG A 425 -16.75 11.05 23.99
N THR A 426 -16.81 11.12 22.67
CA THR A 426 -17.99 11.44 21.84
C THR A 426 -18.36 10.27 20.92
N LYS A 427 -19.63 10.19 20.53
CA LYS A 427 -20.10 9.20 19.55
C LYS A 427 -19.47 9.42 18.17
N ASP A 428 -19.21 10.67 17.82
CA ASP A 428 -18.64 11.09 16.54
C ASP A 428 -17.21 10.57 16.31
N SER A 429 -16.36 10.60 17.35
CA SER A 429 -15.00 10.08 17.23
C SER A 429 -14.99 8.54 17.06
N TYR A 430 -15.95 7.85 17.67
CA TYR A 430 -16.18 6.42 17.46
C TYR A 430 -16.65 6.14 16.03
N LEU A 431 -17.62 6.91 15.52
CA LEU A 431 -18.11 6.78 14.14
C LEU A 431 -16.97 6.97 13.13
N LYS A 432 -16.09 7.96 13.34
CA LYS A 432 -14.87 8.11 12.53
C LYS A 432 -13.95 6.90 12.61
N ALA A 433 -13.76 6.34 13.81
CA ALA A 433 -12.89 5.18 14.02
C ALA A 433 -13.39 3.90 13.30
N ILE A 434 -14.72 3.73 13.14
CA ILE A 434 -15.30 2.62 12.37
C ILE A 434 -15.40 2.90 10.86
N GLY A 435 -15.05 4.12 10.41
CA GLY A 435 -14.95 4.48 9.00
C GLY A 435 -16.03 5.44 8.47
N TYR A 436 -16.83 6.08 9.33
CA TYR A 436 -17.70 7.16 8.87
C TYR A 436 -16.84 8.36 8.44
N THR A 437 -17.11 8.87 7.23
CA THR A 437 -16.49 10.09 6.74
C THR A 437 -17.35 11.31 7.06
N GLU A 438 -16.69 12.47 7.18
CA GLU A 438 -17.36 13.75 7.28
C GLU A 438 -17.42 14.41 5.91
N GLU A 439 -18.58 14.94 5.56
CA GLU A 439 -18.76 15.74 4.35
C GLU A 439 -19.42 17.06 4.77
N ASN A 440 -18.77 18.18 4.47
CA ASN A 440 -19.23 19.53 4.82
C ASN A 440 -19.53 19.74 6.33
N GLY A 441 -18.74 19.11 7.21
CA GLY A 441 -18.90 19.23 8.66
C GLY A 441 -20.08 18.43 9.24
N ARG A 442 -20.75 17.59 8.46
CA ARG A 442 -21.74 16.61 8.94
C ARG A 442 -21.23 15.19 8.73
N ILE A 443 -21.38 14.36 9.75
CA ILE A 443 -21.13 12.93 9.65
C ILE A 443 -22.20 12.32 8.77
N TRP A 444 -21.79 11.43 7.88
CA TRP A 444 -22.67 10.72 6.99
C TRP A 444 -23.80 9.96 7.70
N SER A 445 -24.88 9.75 6.96
CA SER A 445 -25.98 8.93 7.44
C SER A 445 -25.54 7.47 7.59
N THR A 446 -26.27 6.73 8.42
CA THR A 446 -26.00 5.29 8.59
C THR A 446 -26.24 4.53 7.29
N ASP A 447 -27.18 4.96 6.46
CA ASP A 447 -27.47 4.35 5.17
C ASP A 447 -26.32 4.56 4.16
N ASP A 448 -25.74 5.76 4.09
CA ASP A 448 -24.59 6.05 3.23
C ASP A 448 -23.36 5.21 3.60
N TYR A 449 -23.12 5.07 4.92
CA TYR A 449 -22.06 4.21 5.42
C TYR A 449 -22.30 2.75 5.07
N ILE A 450 -23.54 2.25 5.22
CA ILE A 450 -23.92 0.88 4.85
C ILE A 450 -23.75 0.64 3.35
N GLU A 451 -24.14 1.58 2.49
CA GLU A 451 -23.96 1.45 1.04
C GLU A 451 -22.47 1.34 0.69
N ARG A 452 -21.62 2.19 1.28
CA ARG A 452 -20.16 2.11 1.04
C ARG A 452 -19.51 0.87 1.61
N LEU A 453 -19.88 0.47 2.82
CA LEU A 453 -19.46 -0.78 3.44
C LEU A 453 -19.79 -1.96 2.51
N SER A 454 -21.01 -1.99 1.99
CA SER A 454 -21.45 -3.01 1.03
C SER A 454 -20.60 -2.99 -0.22
N SER A 455 -20.36 -1.83 -0.83
CA SER A 455 -19.53 -1.70 -2.04
C SER A 455 -18.10 -2.21 -1.85
N TYR A 456 -17.45 -1.87 -0.72
CA TYR A 456 -16.12 -2.38 -0.39
C TYR A 456 -16.10 -3.89 -0.23
N MET A 457 -17.09 -4.44 0.48
CA MET A 457 -17.18 -5.88 0.73
C MET A 457 -17.55 -6.68 -0.52
N ARG A 458 -18.36 -6.11 -1.43
CA ARG A 458 -18.65 -6.70 -2.74
C ARG A 458 -17.40 -6.74 -3.62
N LEU A 459 -16.61 -5.66 -3.66
CA LEU A 459 -15.33 -5.67 -4.37
C LEU A 459 -14.37 -6.70 -3.77
N TYR A 460 -14.27 -6.75 -2.43
CA TYR A 460 -13.40 -7.71 -1.74
C TYR A 460 -13.81 -9.17 -2.01
N GLY A 461 -15.11 -9.48 -1.95
CA GLY A 461 -15.63 -10.81 -2.31
C GLY A 461 -15.41 -11.16 -3.78
N ALA A 462 -15.63 -10.20 -4.70
CA ALA A 462 -15.36 -10.40 -6.12
C ALA A 462 -13.88 -10.67 -6.39
N LEU A 463 -12.97 -9.94 -5.73
CA LEU A 463 -11.52 -10.14 -5.83
C LEU A 463 -11.10 -11.54 -5.36
N VAL A 464 -11.67 -12.02 -4.26
CA VAL A 464 -11.40 -13.37 -3.72
C VAL A 464 -11.80 -14.47 -4.71
N GLN A 465 -12.93 -14.29 -5.40
CA GLN A 465 -13.46 -15.24 -6.38
C GLN A 465 -12.89 -15.05 -7.80
N ALA A 466 -12.19 -13.95 -8.08
CA ALA A 466 -11.72 -13.65 -9.42
C ALA A 466 -10.67 -14.67 -9.90
N GLU A 467 -11.04 -15.43 -10.94
CA GLU A 467 -10.16 -16.34 -11.67
C GLU A 467 -10.00 -15.88 -13.11
N VAL A 468 -8.75 -15.65 -13.52
CA VAL A 468 -8.37 -15.23 -14.87
C VAL A 468 -7.35 -16.24 -15.42
N PRO A 469 -7.62 -16.94 -16.53
CA PRO A 469 -6.69 -17.88 -17.12
C PRO A 469 -5.32 -17.23 -17.40
N GLY A 470 -4.24 -17.85 -16.92
CA GLY A 470 -2.87 -17.35 -17.10
C GLY A 470 -2.41 -16.28 -16.11
N PHE A 471 -3.24 -15.90 -15.13
CA PHE A 471 -2.85 -14.94 -14.08
C PHE A 471 -3.12 -15.52 -12.69
N GLN A 472 -2.10 -15.52 -11.83
CA GLN A 472 -2.26 -15.96 -10.44
C GLN A 472 -2.98 -14.88 -9.62
N ASN A 473 -4.04 -15.27 -8.91
CA ASN A 473 -4.69 -14.39 -7.94
C ASN A 473 -3.95 -14.49 -6.59
N LEU A 474 -3.24 -13.41 -6.22
CA LEU A 474 -2.50 -13.30 -4.96
C LEU A 474 -3.39 -13.23 -3.72
N HIS A 475 -4.69 -12.89 -3.89
CA HIS A 475 -5.67 -12.76 -2.80
C HIS A 475 -6.93 -13.58 -3.11
N GLY A 476 -6.75 -14.87 -3.47
CA GLY A 476 -7.82 -15.77 -3.91
C GLY A 476 -8.60 -16.49 -2.79
N LEU A 477 -9.19 -17.63 -3.13
CA LEU A 477 -10.13 -18.38 -2.27
C LEU A 477 -9.58 -18.83 -0.90
N LYS A 478 -8.26 -19.01 -0.75
CA LYS A 478 -7.63 -19.33 0.54
C LYS A 478 -7.77 -18.18 1.54
N GLU A 479 -7.55 -16.95 1.08
CA GLU A 479 -7.74 -15.74 1.87
C GLU A 479 -9.21 -15.50 2.17
N GLY A 480 -10.10 -15.79 1.21
CA GLY A 480 -11.55 -15.75 1.41
C GLY A 480 -12.06 -16.69 2.51
N TRP A 481 -11.59 -17.94 2.51
CA TRP A 481 -11.92 -18.91 3.56
C TRP A 481 -11.39 -18.46 4.93
N SER A 482 -10.14 -18.01 4.97
CA SER A 482 -9.51 -17.49 6.19
C SER A 482 -10.26 -16.27 6.72
N TRP A 483 -10.72 -15.37 5.84
CA TRP A 483 -11.56 -14.23 6.18
C TRP A 483 -12.87 -14.67 6.83
N LEU A 484 -13.62 -15.61 6.23
CA LEU A 484 -14.88 -16.11 6.81
C LEU A 484 -14.68 -16.74 8.19
N ALA A 485 -13.65 -17.57 8.35
CA ALA A 485 -13.35 -18.21 9.62
C ALA A 485 -13.01 -17.17 10.70
N ARG A 486 -12.14 -16.19 10.40
CA ARG A 486 -11.79 -15.10 11.33
C ARG A 486 -13.01 -14.25 11.67
N PHE A 487 -13.86 -13.97 10.68
CA PHE A 487 -15.07 -13.17 10.82
C PHE A 487 -16.05 -13.84 11.79
N LEU A 488 -16.44 -15.09 11.53
CA LEU A 488 -17.44 -15.79 12.33
C LEU A 488 -16.97 -16.08 13.76
N ASN A 489 -15.67 -16.24 13.96
CA ASN A 489 -15.10 -16.53 15.28
C ASN A 489 -14.91 -15.29 16.16
N ALA A 490 -14.71 -14.10 15.58
CA ALA A 490 -14.29 -12.91 16.33
C ALA A 490 -15.24 -11.71 16.23
N VAL A 491 -15.95 -11.53 15.12
CA VAL A 491 -16.78 -10.35 14.88
C VAL A 491 -18.18 -10.58 15.45
N PRO A 492 -18.68 -9.71 16.36
CA PRO A 492 -20.01 -9.86 16.92
C PRO A 492 -21.09 -9.57 15.87
N ALA A 493 -22.23 -10.25 16.01
CA ALA A 493 -23.38 -10.07 15.14
C ALA A 493 -24.08 -8.73 15.41
N ASN A 494 -24.07 -7.83 14.42
CA ASN A 494 -24.78 -6.55 14.39
C ASN A 494 -25.14 -6.17 12.94
N LEU A 495 -25.78 -5.00 12.76
CA LEU A 495 -26.19 -4.50 11.45
C LEU A 495 -25.03 -4.45 10.44
N TYR A 496 -23.89 -3.87 10.83
CA TYR A 496 -22.76 -3.67 9.93
C TYR A 496 -22.06 -5.00 9.58
N SER A 497 -21.90 -5.89 10.57
CA SER A 497 -21.36 -7.23 10.30
C SER A 497 -22.30 -8.04 9.40
N ALA A 498 -23.62 -7.88 9.53
CA ALA A 498 -24.58 -8.53 8.64
C ALA A 498 -24.45 -8.04 7.20
N VAL A 499 -24.28 -6.73 6.98
CA VAL A 499 -24.00 -6.17 5.66
C VAL A 499 -22.71 -6.75 5.10
N ALA A 500 -21.63 -6.72 5.87
CA ALA A 500 -20.32 -7.19 5.41
C ALA A 500 -20.34 -8.68 5.05
N LEU A 501 -20.98 -9.51 5.87
CA LEU A 501 -21.12 -10.94 5.61
C LEU A 501 -21.97 -11.22 4.37
N TYR A 502 -23.13 -10.57 4.25
CA TYR A 502 -24.01 -10.74 3.10
C TYR A 502 -23.32 -10.34 1.79
N SER A 503 -22.74 -9.13 1.74
CA SER A 503 -22.03 -8.62 0.57
C SER A 503 -20.85 -9.49 0.15
N PHE A 504 -20.15 -10.10 1.11
CA PHE A 504 -19.08 -11.05 0.83
C PHE A 504 -19.63 -12.36 0.25
N LEU A 505 -20.65 -12.95 0.87
CA LEU A 505 -21.27 -14.20 0.42
C LEU A 505 -21.93 -14.07 -0.95
N GLU A 506 -22.58 -12.94 -1.23
CA GLU A 506 -23.17 -12.61 -2.54
C GLU A 506 -22.13 -12.76 -3.67
N MET A 507 -20.91 -12.27 -3.45
CA MET A 507 -19.88 -12.21 -4.49
C MET A 507 -18.94 -13.42 -4.52
N ALA A 508 -18.58 -13.97 -3.36
CA ALA A 508 -17.58 -15.04 -3.24
C ALA A 508 -18.14 -16.42 -2.89
N GLY A 509 -19.40 -16.50 -2.44
CA GLY A 509 -19.97 -17.72 -1.87
C GLY A 509 -20.06 -18.87 -2.88
N TYR A 510 -20.28 -18.56 -4.16
CA TYR A 510 -20.30 -19.57 -5.22
C TYR A 510 -18.96 -20.29 -5.37
N ALA A 511 -17.86 -19.56 -5.57
CA ALA A 511 -16.55 -20.19 -5.74
C ALA A 511 -16.05 -20.87 -4.46
N LEU A 512 -16.36 -20.31 -3.30
CA LEU A 512 -16.06 -20.96 -2.01
C LEU A 512 -16.81 -22.29 -1.86
N TYR A 513 -18.08 -22.35 -2.25
CA TYR A 513 -18.82 -23.62 -2.31
C TYR A 513 -18.22 -24.59 -3.33
N GLN A 514 -17.88 -24.13 -4.55
CA GLN A 514 -17.28 -24.99 -5.56
C GLN A 514 -15.95 -25.60 -5.08
N ARG A 515 -15.14 -24.85 -4.32
CA ARG A 515 -13.84 -25.29 -3.81
C ARG A 515 -13.93 -26.16 -2.57
N TYR A 516 -14.74 -25.78 -1.57
CA TYR A 516 -14.75 -26.42 -0.24
C TYR A 516 -15.98 -27.31 0.02
N ARG A 517 -16.98 -27.30 -0.88
CA ARG A 517 -18.15 -28.19 -0.89
C ARG A 517 -18.82 -28.31 0.49
N ASN A 518 -18.86 -29.52 1.05
CA ASN A 518 -19.51 -29.83 2.32
C ASN A 518 -18.97 -29.00 3.48
N GLN A 519 -17.70 -28.59 3.47
CA GLN A 519 -17.16 -27.73 4.54
C GLN A 519 -17.77 -26.33 4.49
N PHE A 520 -18.03 -25.81 3.30
CA PHE A 520 -18.74 -24.53 3.14
C PHE A 520 -20.19 -24.64 3.60
N GLU A 521 -20.88 -25.74 3.29
CA GLU A 521 -22.26 -25.97 3.78
C GLU A 521 -22.32 -26.03 5.32
N LYS A 522 -21.34 -26.67 5.97
CA LYS A 522 -21.22 -26.66 7.44
C LYS A 522 -21.03 -25.25 7.98
N LEU A 523 -20.18 -24.44 7.33
CA LEU A 523 -19.96 -23.04 7.70
C LEU A 523 -21.23 -22.20 7.54
N VAL A 524 -21.96 -22.37 6.44
CA VAL A 524 -23.27 -21.72 6.24
C VAL A 524 -24.28 -22.17 7.30
N GLY A 525 -24.25 -23.43 7.72
CA GLY A 525 -25.04 -23.92 8.85
C GLY A 525 -24.72 -23.21 10.18
N ILE A 526 -23.44 -22.90 10.44
CA ILE A 526 -23.01 -22.08 11.60
C ILE A 526 -23.56 -20.66 11.48
N VAL A 527 -23.52 -20.06 10.28
CA VAL A 527 -24.12 -18.73 10.05
C VAL A 527 -25.61 -18.73 10.37
N ALA A 528 -26.34 -19.75 9.89
CA ALA A 528 -27.77 -19.86 10.12
C ALA A 528 -28.15 -20.07 11.59
N ARG A 529 -27.38 -20.91 12.31
CA ARG A 529 -27.65 -21.25 13.71
C ARG A 529 -27.18 -20.16 14.67
N ASP A 530 -25.92 -19.75 14.57
CA ASP A 530 -25.27 -18.94 15.60
C ASP A 530 -25.35 -17.45 15.26
N PHE A 531 -24.96 -17.07 14.03
CA PHE A 531 -24.91 -15.66 13.64
C PHE A 531 -26.30 -15.03 13.48
N LEU A 532 -27.23 -15.72 12.79
CA LEU A 532 -28.60 -15.22 12.66
C LEU A 532 -29.34 -15.20 14.00
N SER A 533 -29.11 -16.17 14.90
CA SER A 533 -29.72 -16.14 16.25
C SER A 533 -29.23 -14.95 17.05
N ALA A 534 -27.92 -14.70 17.07
CA ALA A 534 -27.34 -13.55 17.74
C ALA A 534 -27.87 -12.21 17.19
N LEU A 535 -28.16 -12.11 15.88
CA LEU A 535 -28.84 -10.95 15.30
C LEU A 535 -30.29 -10.78 15.79
N LYS A 536 -31.02 -11.87 16.06
CA LYS A 536 -32.39 -11.79 16.61
C LYS A 536 -32.36 -11.27 18.05
N GLU A 537 -31.47 -11.80 18.87
CA GLU A 537 -31.32 -11.43 20.27
C GLU A 537 -30.88 -9.98 20.45
N GLY A 538 -30.04 -9.47 19.53
CA GLY A 538 -29.60 -8.07 19.53
C GLY A 538 -30.66 -7.04 19.09
N GLY A 539 -31.91 -7.46 18.82
CA GLY A 539 -33.02 -6.57 18.43
C GLY A 539 -32.85 -5.89 17.06
N SER A 540 -31.84 -6.28 16.28
CA SER A 540 -31.52 -5.69 14.99
C SER A 540 -32.30 -6.41 13.88
N GLU A 541 -33.58 -6.08 13.73
CA GLU A 541 -34.37 -6.51 12.58
C GLU A 541 -33.93 -5.73 11.33
N SER A 542 -32.92 -6.26 10.64
CA SER A 542 -32.34 -5.62 9.46
C SER A 542 -32.78 -6.30 8.18
N ARG A 543 -32.93 -5.53 7.09
CA ARG A 543 -33.11 -6.07 5.73
C ARG A 543 -32.07 -7.14 5.39
N PHE A 544 -30.84 -6.98 5.87
CA PHE A 544 -29.72 -7.88 5.62
C PHE A 544 -29.84 -9.22 6.36
N LYS A 545 -30.48 -9.26 7.53
CA LYS A 545 -30.84 -10.53 8.20
C LYS A 545 -31.74 -11.37 7.30
N MET A 546 -32.79 -10.76 6.73
CA MET A 546 -33.67 -11.44 5.77
C MET A 546 -32.93 -11.84 4.50
N SER A 547 -32.03 -11.00 3.99
CA SER A 547 -31.21 -11.32 2.82
C SER A 547 -30.27 -12.50 3.05
N ILE A 548 -29.61 -12.59 4.20
CA ILE A 548 -28.77 -13.74 4.57
C ILE A 548 -29.62 -15.00 4.72
N GLN A 549 -30.76 -14.90 5.41
CA GLN A 549 -31.65 -16.04 5.58
C GLN A 549 -32.15 -16.56 4.23
N SER A 550 -32.62 -15.65 3.35
CA SER A 550 -33.04 -15.99 1.99
C SER A 550 -31.91 -16.61 1.17
N TYR A 551 -30.68 -16.06 1.26
CA TYR A 551 -29.50 -16.60 0.57
C TYR A 551 -29.21 -18.05 0.97
N ILE A 552 -29.32 -18.36 2.26
CA ILE A 552 -29.08 -19.70 2.81
C ILE A 552 -30.19 -20.67 2.41
N GLU A 553 -31.45 -20.31 2.68
CA GLU A 553 -32.61 -21.17 2.42
C GLU A 553 -32.78 -21.50 0.93
N SER A 554 -32.52 -20.52 0.06
CA SER A 554 -32.59 -20.71 -1.39
C SER A 554 -31.33 -21.31 -2.00
N ASN A 555 -30.33 -21.68 -1.17
CA ASN A 555 -29.04 -22.22 -1.60
C ASN A 555 -28.37 -21.37 -2.70
N GLN A 556 -28.41 -20.03 -2.56
CA GLN A 556 -27.89 -19.12 -3.58
C GLN A 556 -26.40 -19.33 -3.87
N PHE A 557 -25.62 -19.78 -2.89
CA PHE A 557 -24.21 -20.17 -3.07
C PHE A 557 -23.99 -21.33 -4.06
N LYS A 558 -25.04 -22.07 -4.47
CA LYS A 558 -24.94 -23.10 -5.52
C LYS A 558 -25.14 -22.52 -6.92
N LYS A 559 -25.67 -21.30 -7.03
CA LYS A 559 -25.93 -20.61 -8.29
C LYS A 559 -24.77 -19.67 -8.60
N GLU A 560 -24.43 -19.58 -9.87
CA GLU A 560 -23.42 -18.65 -10.34
C GLU A 560 -23.90 -17.19 -10.14
N PRO A 561 -23.08 -16.30 -9.55
CA PRO A 561 -23.48 -14.92 -9.33
C PRO A 561 -23.53 -14.13 -10.63
N GLU A 562 -24.47 -13.20 -10.71
CA GLU A 562 -24.65 -12.35 -11.89
C GLU A 562 -23.37 -11.56 -12.19
N GLY A 563 -22.88 -11.67 -13.43
CA GLY A 563 -21.70 -10.96 -13.89
C GLY A 563 -20.37 -11.66 -13.71
N LEU A 564 -20.36 -12.88 -13.18
CA LEU A 564 -19.13 -13.66 -13.07
C LEU A 564 -18.53 -13.95 -14.45
N GLN A 565 -19.37 -14.36 -15.40
CA GLN A 565 -19.02 -14.50 -16.81
C GLN A 565 -19.05 -13.13 -17.50
N LEU A 566 -17.89 -12.73 -18.04
CA LEU A 566 -17.81 -11.56 -18.91
C LEU A 566 -18.44 -11.88 -20.26
N ARG A 567 -19.04 -10.87 -20.89
CA ARG A 567 -19.58 -11.03 -22.25
C ARG A 567 -18.42 -11.25 -23.23
N GLY A 568 -18.47 -12.35 -23.99
CA GLY A 568 -17.73 -12.47 -25.25
C GLY A 568 -18.19 -11.40 -26.25
N HIS A 569 -17.40 -11.12 -27.29
CA HIS A 569 -17.62 -10.02 -28.26
C HIS A 569 -19.09 -9.69 -28.51
N LEU A 570 -19.37 -8.38 -28.69
CA LEU A 570 -20.67 -7.84 -29.15
C LEU A 570 -21.29 -8.78 -30.19
N LEU A 571 -22.17 -9.67 -29.74
CA LEU A 571 -23.01 -10.43 -30.65
C LEU A 571 -23.91 -9.38 -31.27
N SER A 572 -23.58 -9.03 -32.51
CA SER A 572 -24.42 -8.26 -33.41
C SER A 572 -25.85 -8.77 -33.26
N SER A 573 -26.73 -7.88 -32.81
CA SER A 573 -28.16 -8.09 -32.80
C SER A 573 -28.64 -8.19 -34.26
N HIS A 574 -28.57 -9.39 -34.83
CA HIS A 574 -29.28 -9.73 -36.06
C HIS A 574 -29.73 -11.19 -35.99
N VAL A 575 -30.83 -11.42 -35.27
CA VAL A 575 -31.93 -12.32 -35.69
C VAL A 575 -33.21 -11.80 -35.03
N PHE A 576 -33.93 -10.94 -35.74
CA PHE A 576 -35.37 -11.05 -36.03
C PHE A 576 -35.65 -10.16 -37.24
#